data_AF-A0A1G3XSG6-F1
#
_entry.id   AF-A0A1G3XSG6-F1
#
_cell.length_a   1.000
_cell.length_b   1.000
_cell.length_c   1.000
_cell.angle_alpha   90.00
_cell.angle_beta   90.00
_cell.angle_gamma   90.00
#
_symmetry.space_group_name_H-M   'P 1'
#
loop_
_entity.id
_entity.type
_entity.pdbx_description
1 polymer ?
#
loop_
_entity_poly.entity_id
_entity_poly.type
_entity_poly.pdbx_seq_one_letter_code
_entity_poly.pdbx_strand_id
1 'polypeptide(L)'
;MQTISLKSKSPETVIPLLKNAIDREKRILTENLRITREKVNRLAKNLNVDIDKLMRGEVEHTESNDMQLIELEGEIEIQKHLEAELDELESVEICK
;
A
#
# COMPACT_ATOMS: atom_id res chain seq x y z
N MET A 1 6.77 -19.58 8.16
CA MET A 1 7.60 -19.05 7.05
C MET A 1 7.84 -20.16 6.05
N GLN A 2 7.74 -19.86 4.77
CA GLN A 2 8.04 -20.77 3.67
C GLN A 2 9.21 -20.21 2.85
N THR A 3 10.03 -21.07 2.27
CA THR A 3 11.22 -20.66 1.50
C THR A 3 10.92 -20.63 0.01
N ILE A 4 11.30 -19.55 -0.66
CA ILE A 4 11.33 -19.44 -2.12
C ILE A 4 12.77 -19.68 -2.59
N SER A 5 12.96 -20.65 -3.50
CA SER A 5 14.29 -21.01 -4.02
C SER A 5 14.53 -20.44 -5.42
N LEU A 6 15.65 -19.76 -5.60
CA LEU A 6 16.05 -19.15 -6.89
C LEU A 6 17.34 -19.82 -7.41
N LYS A 7 17.41 -20.08 -8.73
CA LYS A 7 18.63 -20.56 -9.39
C LYS A 7 19.34 -19.41 -10.08
N SER A 8 20.65 -19.27 -9.85
CA SER A 8 21.48 -18.23 -10.48
C SER A 8 22.84 -18.80 -10.90
N LYS A 9 23.40 -18.24 -11.98
CA LYS A 9 24.78 -18.52 -12.42
C LYS A 9 25.83 -17.80 -11.56
N SER A 10 25.41 -16.79 -10.80
CA SER A 10 26.29 -15.96 -9.95
C SER A 10 25.57 -15.53 -8.66
N PRO A 11 25.33 -16.46 -7.71
CA PRO A 11 24.62 -16.16 -6.46
C PRO A 11 25.25 -14.99 -5.67
N GLU A 12 26.59 -14.94 -5.62
CA GLU A 12 27.35 -13.88 -4.94
C GLU A 12 27.04 -12.47 -5.46
N THR A 13 26.66 -12.35 -6.73
CA THR A 13 26.27 -11.07 -7.33
C THR A 13 24.77 -10.84 -7.22
N VAL A 14 23.95 -11.89 -7.37
CA VAL A 14 22.49 -11.77 -7.39
C VAL A 14 21.91 -11.50 -6.00
N ILE A 15 22.46 -12.10 -4.95
CA ILE A 15 21.97 -11.90 -3.57
C ILE A 15 22.01 -10.41 -3.17
N PRO A 16 23.13 -9.67 -3.33
CA PRO A 16 23.16 -8.23 -3.06
C PRO A 16 22.19 -7.41 -3.92
N LEU A 17 22.03 -7.79 -5.20
CA LEU A 17 21.10 -7.10 -6.11
C LEU A 17 19.64 -7.25 -5.65
N LEU A 18 19.24 -8.45 -5.24
CA LEU A 18 17.90 -8.71 -4.73
C LEU A 18 17.65 -7.95 -3.41
N LYS A 19 18.63 -7.91 -2.51
CA LYS A 19 18.53 -7.10 -1.27
C LYS A 19 18.30 -5.63 -1.58
N ASN A 20 19.13 -5.06 -2.46
CA ASN A 20 19.00 -3.67 -2.87
C ASN A 20 17.66 -3.39 -3.57
N ALA A 21 17.16 -4.34 -4.38
CA ALA A 21 15.87 -4.21 -5.06
C ALA A 21 14.71 -4.17 -4.05
N ILE A 22 14.70 -5.08 -3.08
CA ILE A 22 13.69 -5.10 -2.01
C ILE A 22 13.75 -3.83 -1.17
N ASP A 23 14.95 -3.39 -0.76
CA ASP A 23 15.10 -2.16 0.03
C ASP A 23 14.63 -0.92 -0.73
N ARG A 24 14.88 -0.87 -2.04
CA ARG A 24 14.38 0.22 -2.89
C ARG A 24 12.86 0.18 -2.98
N GLU A 25 12.28 -0.99 -3.19
CA GLU A 25 10.82 -1.15 -3.30
C GLU A 25 10.13 -0.75 -2.00
N LYS A 26 10.64 -1.18 -0.85
CA LYS A 26 10.15 -0.76 0.48
C LYS A 26 10.11 0.76 0.61
N ARG A 27 11.16 1.47 0.16
CA ARG A 27 11.20 2.95 0.19
C ARG A 27 10.15 3.59 -0.71
N ILE A 28 9.95 3.03 -1.91
CA ILE A 28 8.93 3.52 -2.86
C ILE A 28 7.54 3.33 -2.27
N LEU A 29 7.23 2.14 -1.76
CA LEU A 29 5.95 1.84 -1.11
C LEU A 29 5.71 2.72 0.11
N THR A 30 6.73 2.93 0.95
CA THR A 30 6.63 3.81 2.13
C THR A 30 6.23 5.23 1.73
N GLU A 31 6.87 5.78 0.70
CA GLU A 31 6.57 7.14 0.24
C GLU A 31 5.20 7.24 -0.44
N ASN A 32 4.84 6.27 -1.27
CA ASN A 32 3.51 6.20 -1.87
C ASN A 32 2.43 6.10 -0.80
N LEU A 33 2.64 5.27 0.21
CA LEU A 33 1.74 5.11 1.34
C LEU A 33 1.57 6.41 2.13
N ARG A 34 2.65 7.17 2.34
CA ARG A 34 2.59 8.50 2.96
C ARG A 34 1.69 9.44 2.16
N ILE A 35 1.89 9.51 0.85
CA ILE A 35 1.12 10.38 -0.06
C ILE A 35 -0.36 9.97 -0.08
N THR A 36 -0.65 8.68 -0.20
CA THR A 36 -2.02 8.16 -0.20
C THR A 36 -2.72 8.44 1.13
N ARG A 37 -2.06 8.20 2.28
CA ARG A 37 -2.61 8.55 3.60
C ARG A 37 -2.93 10.03 3.73
N GLU A 38 -2.07 10.91 3.23
CA GLU A 38 -2.33 12.36 3.20
C GLU A 38 -3.57 12.69 2.35
N LYS A 39 -3.72 12.03 1.20
CA LYS A 39 -4.88 12.22 0.32
C LYS A 39 -6.18 11.71 0.95
N VAL A 40 -6.18 10.50 1.53
CA VAL A 40 -7.31 9.91 2.27
C VAL A 40 -7.75 10.84 3.40
N ASN A 41 -6.81 11.28 4.24
CA ASN A 41 -7.11 12.18 5.36
C ASN A 41 -7.71 13.51 4.90
N ARG A 42 -7.19 14.08 3.80
CA ARG A 42 -7.71 15.32 3.23
C ARG A 42 -9.13 15.14 2.70
N LEU A 43 -9.40 14.07 1.95
CA LEU A 43 -10.73 13.79 1.40
C LEU A 43 -11.75 13.51 2.50
N ALA A 44 -11.42 12.66 3.48
CA ALA A 44 -12.28 12.37 4.62
C ALA A 44 -12.62 13.64 5.41
N LYS A 45 -11.63 14.51 5.65
CA LYS A 45 -11.84 15.79 6.33
C LYS A 45 -12.72 16.74 5.52
N ASN A 46 -12.51 16.85 4.21
CA ASN A 46 -13.29 17.74 3.35
C ASN A 46 -14.75 17.30 3.24
N LEU A 47 -14.99 15.99 3.22
CA LEU A 47 -16.34 15.41 3.18
C LEU A 47 -16.99 15.32 4.56
N ASN A 48 -16.22 15.56 5.63
CA ASN A 48 -16.63 15.35 7.02
C ASN A 48 -17.19 13.93 7.25
N VAL A 49 -16.48 12.94 6.70
CA VAL A 49 -16.89 11.54 6.69
C VAL A 49 -15.99 10.71 7.61
N ASP A 50 -16.62 9.80 8.34
CA ASP A 50 -15.95 8.73 9.06
C ASP A 50 -15.61 7.60 8.08
N ILE A 51 -14.32 7.31 7.94
CA ILE A 51 -13.78 6.31 6.99
C ILE A 51 -14.35 4.92 7.28
N ASP A 52 -14.47 4.54 8.55
CA ASP A 52 -14.93 3.20 8.92
C ASP A 52 -16.42 3.03 8.58
N LYS A 53 -17.22 4.10 8.75
CA LYS A 53 -18.62 4.10 8.32
C LYS A 53 -18.74 4.03 6.80
N LEU A 54 -17.91 4.78 6.08
CA LEU A 54 -17.90 4.76 4.61
C LEU A 54 -17.62 3.36 4.09
N MET A 55 -16.57 2.71 4.58
CA MET A 55 -16.19 1.36 4.15
C MET A 55 -17.19 0.28 4.56
N ARG A 56 -18.10 0.55 5.50
CA ARG A 56 -19.25 -0.32 5.84
C ARG A 56 -20.51 -0.03 5.01
N GLY A 57 -20.47 0.96 4.12
CA GLY A 57 -21.62 1.39 3.32
C GLY A 57 -22.67 2.17 4.14
N GLU A 58 -22.29 2.72 5.28
CA GLU A 58 -23.18 3.47 6.17
C GLU A 58 -23.25 4.97 5.82
N VAL A 59 -22.49 5.41 4.81
CA VAL A 59 -22.46 6.79 4.32
C VAL A 59 -23.28 6.91 3.05
N GLU A 60 -24.26 7.80 3.08
CA GLU A 60 -25.14 8.03 1.94
C GLU A 60 -24.42 8.77 0.81
N HIS A 61 -24.50 8.18 -0.38
CA HIS A 61 -24.05 8.79 -1.62
C HIS A 61 -25.21 9.59 -2.22
N THR A 62 -25.03 10.90 -2.28
CA THR A 62 -25.93 11.86 -2.91
C THR A 62 -25.28 12.38 -4.18
N GLU A 63 -26.06 12.93 -5.12
CA GLU A 63 -25.51 13.53 -6.34
C GLU A 63 -24.41 14.58 -6.09
N SER A 64 -24.44 15.25 -4.92
CA SER A 64 -23.48 16.29 -4.55
C SER A 64 -22.13 15.79 -4.04
N ASN A 65 -22.05 14.55 -3.53
CA ASN A 65 -20.84 14.00 -2.89
C ASN A 65 -20.38 12.66 -3.48
N ASP A 66 -21.20 12.03 -4.32
CA ASP A 66 -20.98 10.69 -4.90
C ASP A 66 -19.57 10.50 -5.46
N MET A 67 -19.15 11.39 -6.37
CA MET A 67 -17.84 11.30 -7.01
C MET A 67 -16.67 11.41 -6.03
N GLN A 68 -16.80 12.25 -4.99
CA GLN A 68 -15.75 12.45 -4.00
C GLN A 68 -15.69 11.30 -3.00
N LEU A 69 -16.84 10.68 -2.69
CA LEU A 69 -16.90 9.47 -1.87
C LEU A 69 -16.29 8.29 -2.60
N ILE A 70 -16.61 8.10 -3.88
CA ILE A 70 -15.99 7.08 -4.73
C ILE A 70 -14.47 7.28 -4.81
N GLU A 71 -14.01 8.53 -4.97
CA GLU A 71 -12.58 8.82 -4.94
C GLU A 71 -11.96 8.41 -3.60
N LEU A 72 -12.59 8.76 -2.48
CA LEU A 72 -12.11 8.40 -1.14
C LEU A 72 -12.06 6.87 -0.95
N GLU A 73 -13.10 6.14 -1.34
CA GLU A 73 -13.14 4.67 -1.29
C GLU A 73 -11.99 4.06 -2.09
N GLY A 74 -11.76 4.56 -3.31
CA GLY A 74 -10.65 4.12 -4.16
C GLY A 74 -9.28 4.35 -3.52
N GLU A 75 -9.07 5.53 -2.93
CA GLU A 75 -7.82 5.85 -2.24
C GLU A 75 -7.60 5.01 -0.97
N ILE A 76 -8.67 4.70 -0.23
CA ILE A 76 -8.60 3.79 0.92
C ILE A 76 -8.18 2.39 0.47
N GLU A 77 -8.72 1.89 -0.65
CA GLU A 77 -8.38 0.55 -1.13
C GLU A 77 -6.94 0.48 -1.66
N ILE A 78 -6.48 1.54 -2.34
CA ILE A 78 -5.06 1.70 -2.71
C ILE A 78 -4.18 1.68 -1.46
N GLN A 79 -4.56 2.42 -0.41
CA GLN A 79 -3.80 2.46 0.83
C GLN A 79 -3.64 1.06 1.44
N LYS A 80 -4.73 0.29 1.56
CA LYS A 80 -4.68 -1.08 2.09
C LYS A 80 -3.78 -1.98 1.26
N HIS A 81 -3.83 -1.86 -0.06
CA HIS A 81 -2.99 -2.67 -0.93
C HIS A 81 -1.50 -2.35 -0.73
N LEU A 82 -1.14 -1.07 -0.65
CA LEU A 82 0.23 -0.63 -0.38
C LEU A 82 0.72 -1.08 1.00
N GLU A 83 -0.14 -1.03 2.01
CA GLU A 83 0.17 -1.54 3.37
C GLU A 83 0.47 -3.04 3.33
N ALA A 84 -0.39 -3.82 2.68
CA ALA A 84 -0.19 -5.26 2.54
C ALA A 84 1.10 -5.61 1.78
N GLU A 85 1.40 -4.93 0.67
CA GLU A 85 2.64 -5.15 -0.08
C GLU A 85 3.89 -4.80 0.74
N LEU A 86 3.84 -3.69 1.49
CA LEU A 86 4.94 -3.28 2.35
C LEU A 86 5.18 -4.31 3.47
N ASP A 87 4.12 -4.74 4.16
CA ASP A 87 4.20 -5.75 5.22
C ASP A 87 4.78 -7.07 4.70
N GLU A 88 4.35 -7.51 3.51
CA GLU A 88 4.89 -8.71 2.86
C GLU A 88 6.38 -8.55 2.57
N LEU A 89 6.81 -7.42 1.97
CA LEU A 89 8.23 -7.17 1.72
C LEU A 89 9.05 -7.03 3.00
N GLU A 90 8.49 -6.43 4.06
CA GLU A 90 9.13 -6.32 5.37
C GLU A 90 9.41 -7.70 5.98
N SER A 91 8.55 -8.67 5.72
CA SER A 91 8.73 -10.06 6.15
C SER A 91 9.79 -10.84 5.35
N VAL A 92 10.26 -10.31 4.20
CA VAL A 92 11.22 -11.02 3.34
C VAL A 92 12.62 -10.99 3.91
N GLU A 93 13.18 -12.19 4.14
CA GLU A 93 14.57 -12.41 4.51
C GLU A 93 15.32 -13.16 3.39
N ILE A 94 16.35 -12.52 2.82
CA ILE A 94 17.23 -13.20 1.85
C ILE A 94 18.33 -13.95 2.60
N CYS A 95 18.14 -15.27 2.68
CA CYS A 95 19.11 -16.24 3.20
C CYS A 95 20.31 -16.42 2.26
N LYS A 96 21.45 -16.85 2.82
CA LYS A 96 22.67 -17.18 2.06
C LYS A 96 22.61 -18.59 1.50
#